data_AF-C6TMH2-F1
#
_entry.id   AF-C6TMH2-F1
#
_cell.length_a   1.000
_cell.length_b   1.000
_cell.length_c   1.000
_cell.angle_alpha   90.00
_cell.angle_beta   90.00
_cell.angle_gamma   90.00
#
_symmetry.space_group_name_H-M   'P 1'
#
loop_
_entity.id
_entity.type
_entity.pdbx_description
1 polymer ?
#
loop_
_entity_poly.entity_id
_entity_poly.type
_entity_poly.pdbx_seq_one_letter_code
_entity_poly.pdbx_strand_id
1 'polypeptide(L)'
;MAFESNEVAATTLQAICYKRGSLQLLDQRKLPLETVYLEIRDSTDGWNAIREMVVRGAPAIAIAAALSLAVEVFNLDFNGSATDAVSLLQKKLEYLVTSRPTAVNLSDAATKLKEVISNAAATTSEGRSVFQVYIDAAEVMLEDDVASNRAIGSYGASIIQQQTEKQKLSVLTHCNTGSLATAGYGTALGVIRALHSAGVLKRAYCTETRPFN
;
A
#
# COMPACT_ATOMS: atom_id res chain seq x y z
N MET A 1 -39.43 -10.51 19.10
CA MET A 1 -38.49 -11.52 18.59
C MET A 1 -37.57 -10.79 17.63
N ALA A 2 -36.32 -10.58 18.06
CA ALA A 2 -35.32 -9.83 17.33
C ALA A 2 -34.87 -10.63 16.11
N PHE A 3 -34.90 -10.00 14.93
CA PHE A 3 -34.20 -10.50 13.76
C PHE A 3 -32.72 -10.21 13.97
N GLU A 4 -31.94 -11.28 14.15
CA GLU A 4 -30.48 -11.24 14.17
C GLU A 4 -29.96 -10.79 12.80
N SER A 5 -29.57 -9.52 12.70
CA SER A 5 -28.70 -9.03 11.63
C SER A 5 -27.26 -9.40 11.96
N ASN A 6 -26.88 -10.66 11.74
CA ASN A 6 -25.46 -11.03 11.68
C ASN A 6 -24.92 -10.56 10.33
N GLU A 7 -24.45 -9.31 10.30
CA GLU A 7 -23.50 -8.83 9.29
C GLU A 7 -22.30 -9.76 9.29
N VAL A 8 -22.21 -10.64 8.29
CA VAL A 8 -20.91 -11.13 7.83
C VAL A 8 -20.23 -9.89 7.26
N ALA A 9 -19.51 -9.15 8.10
CA ALA A 9 -18.53 -8.19 7.63
C ALA A 9 -17.56 -8.98 6.75
N ALA A 10 -17.80 -8.96 5.44
CA ALA A 10 -16.99 -9.68 4.48
C ALA A 10 -15.55 -9.19 4.67
N THR A 11 -14.71 -10.03 5.27
CA THR A 11 -13.30 -9.76 5.50
C THR A 11 -12.69 -9.45 4.15
N THR A 12 -12.47 -8.17 3.89
CA THR A 12 -12.03 -7.69 2.59
C THR A 12 -10.60 -8.17 2.41
N LEU A 13 -10.31 -8.82 1.29
CA LEU A 13 -8.97 -9.32 0.99
C LEU A 13 -7.94 -8.18 1.06
N GLN A 14 -6.93 -8.34 1.94
CA GLN A 14 -5.86 -7.37 2.15
C GLN A 14 -4.65 -7.73 1.30
N ALA A 15 -4.15 -6.80 0.48
CA ALA A 15 -2.94 -7.02 -0.31
C ALA A 15 -1.66 -6.95 0.54
N ILE A 16 -1.70 -6.13 1.60
CA ILE A 16 -0.59 -5.87 2.52
C ILE A 16 -1.10 -6.17 3.92
N CYS A 17 -0.55 -7.22 4.53
CA CYS A 17 -0.84 -7.61 5.90
C CYS A 17 0.38 -7.27 6.76
N TYR A 18 0.33 -6.14 7.44
CA TYR A 18 1.44 -5.63 8.24
C TYR A 18 1.10 -5.62 9.73
N LYS A 19 2.08 -6.02 10.52
CA LYS A 19 2.21 -5.71 11.95
C LYS A 19 3.67 -5.40 12.21
N ARG A 20 3.99 -4.58 13.21
CA ARG A 20 5.38 -4.22 13.50
C ARG A 20 6.24 -5.49 13.66
N GLY A 21 7.29 -5.58 12.83
CA GLY A 21 8.20 -6.74 12.77
C GLY A 21 7.75 -7.91 11.89
N SER A 22 6.62 -7.84 11.19
CA SER A 22 6.13 -8.89 10.31
C SER A 22 5.28 -8.35 9.16
N LEU A 23 5.65 -8.70 7.94
CA LEU A 23 4.94 -8.34 6.73
C LEU A 23 4.57 -9.61 5.94
N GLN A 24 3.33 -9.66 5.47
CA GLN A 24 2.88 -10.63 4.48
C GLN A 24 2.25 -9.91 3.30
N LEU A 25 2.57 -10.37 2.09
CA LEU A 25 2.00 -9.86 0.85
C LEU A 25 1.16 -10.95 0.18
N LEU A 26 -0.03 -10.57 -0.25
CA LEU A 26 -0.88 -11.43 -1.06
C LEU A 26 -0.24 -11.66 -2.43
N ASP A 27 -0.08 -12.93 -2.84
CA ASP A 27 0.40 -13.27 -4.18
C ASP A 27 -0.69 -13.04 -5.24
N GLN A 28 -0.71 -11.84 -5.80
CA GLN A 28 -1.72 -11.43 -6.77
C GLN A 28 -1.65 -12.21 -8.09
N ARG A 29 -0.55 -12.90 -8.37
CA ARG A 29 -0.38 -13.72 -9.59
C ARG A 29 -1.25 -14.97 -9.56
N LYS A 30 -1.64 -15.41 -8.36
CA LYS A 30 -2.46 -16.60 -8.15
C LYS A 30 -3.96 -16.32 -8.07
N LEU A 31 -4.33 -15.05 -7.93
CA LEU A 31 -5.73 -14.65 -7.98
C LEU A 31 -6.29 -14.86 -9.39
N PRO A 32 -7.60 -15.16 -9.53
CA PRO A 32 -8.58 -15.35 -8.46
C PRO A 32 -8.65 -16.80 -7.94
N LEU A 33 -7.81 -17.72 -8.44
CA LEU A 33 -7.94 -19.16 -8.18
C LEU A 33 -7.43 -19.57 -6.80
N GLU A 34 -6.35 -18.96 -6.32
CA GLU A 34 -5.79 -19.22 -5.00
C GLU A 34 -5.55 -17.91 -4.23
N THR A 35 -5.76 -17.96 -2.91
CA THR A 35 -5.41 -16.87 -1.99
C THR A 35 -4.24 -17.32 -1.13
N VAL A 36 -3.03 -16.85 -1.48
CA VAL A 36 -1.78 -17.23 -0.82
C VAL A 36 -1.04 -15.99 -0.37
N TYR A 37 -0.55 -15.99 0.87
CA TYR A 37 0.26 -14.92 1.45
C TYR A 37 1.72 -15.36 1.55
N LEU A 38 2.63 -14.51 1.08
CA LEU A 38 4.08 -14.69 1.17
C LEU A 38 4.60 -13.89 2.35
N GLU A 39 5.40 -14.51 3.21
CA GLU A 39 6.16 -13.79 4.25
C GLU A 39 7.25 -12.96 3.59
N ILE A 40 7.39 -11.70 4.03
CA ILE A 40 8.45 -10.79 3.60
C ILE A 40 9.31 -10.48 4.81
N ARG A 41 10.53 -11.01 4.83
CA ARG A 41 11.43 -10.95 6.00
C ARG A 41 12.39 -9.77 5.93
N ASP A 42 12.72 -9.35 4.72
CA ASP A 42 13.68 -8.28 4.48
C ASP A 42 13.43 -7.52 3.16
N SER A 43 14.28 -6.54 2.89
CA SER A 43 14.24 -5.77 1.63
C SER A 43 14.54 -6.59 0.38
N THR A 44 15.21 -7.75 0.48
CA THR A 44 15.45 -8.64 -0.66
C THR A 44 14.17 -9.38 -1.03
N ASP A 45 13.42 -9.89 -0.05
CA ASP A 45 12.08 -10.44 -0.26
C ASP A 45 11.14 -9.38 -0.85
N GLY A 46 11.16 -8.16 -0.29
CA GLY A 46 10.36 -7.04 -0.79
C GLY A 46 10.68 -6.68 -2.24
N TRP A 47 11.97 -6.61 -2.57
CA TRP A 47 12.43 -6.34 -3.94
C TRP A 47 11.96 -7.42 -4.93
N ASN A 48 12.09 -8.70 -4.56
CA ASN A 48 11.65 -9.82 -5.38
C ASN A 48 10.13 -9.80 -5.58
N ALA A 49 9.36 -9.58 -4.51
CA ALA A 49 7.90 -9.50 -4.56
C ALA A 49 7.42 -8.38 -5.50
N ILE A 50 8.09 -7.22 -5.49
CA ILE A 50 7.78 -6.10 -6.38
C ILE A 50 8.15 -6.43 -7.82
N ARG A 51 9.36 -6.96 -8.07
CA ARG A 51 9.84 -7.28 -9.42
C ARG A 51 8.97 -8.34 -10.09
N GLU A 52 8.61 -9.39 -9.35
CA GLU A 52 7.81 -10.50 -9.84
C GLU A 52 6.31 -10.21 -9.90
N MET A 53 5.89 -9.01 -9.50
CA MET A 53 4.48 -8.60 -9.46
C MET A 53 3.61 -9.43 -8.50
N VAL A 54 4.20 -9.97 -7.43
CA VAL A 54 3.44 -10.47 -6.26
C VAL A 54 2.57 -9.33 -5.72
N VAL A 55 3.18 -8.15 -5.56
CA VAL A 55 2.50 -6.89 -5.28
C VAL A 55 2.54 -5.99 -6.52
N ARG A 56 1.38 -5.42 -6.88
CA ARG A 56 1.25 -4.50 -8.01
C ARG A 56 0.30 -3.36 -7.67
N GLY A 57 0.43 -2.25 -8.41
CA GLY A 57 -0.23 -0.97 -8.10
C GLY A 57 0.76 0.01 -7.48
N ALA A 58 0.83 1.22 -8.02
CA ALA A 58 1.91 2.16 -7.67
C ALA A 58 1.96 2.50 -6.17
N PRO A 59 0.82 2.75 -5.47
CA PRO A 59 0.85 2.94 -4.03
C PRO A 59 1.24 1.67 -3.26
N ALA A 60 0.69 0.51 -3.61
CA ALA A 60 1.02 -0.75 -2.93
C ALA A 60 2.50 -1.12 -3.07
N ILE A 61 3.13 -0.86 -4.22
CA ILE A 61 4.56 -1.10 -4.45
C ILE A 61 5.41 -0.23 -3.51
N ALA A 62 5.12 1.07 -3.40
CA ALA A 62 5.87 1.98 -2.55
C ALA A 62 5.79 1.58 -1.07
N ILE A 63 4.58 1.21 -0.61
CA ILE A 63 4.33 0.81 0.77
C ILE A 63 4.96 -0.55 1.08
N ALA A 64 4.84 -1.53 0.19
CA ALA A 64 5.49 -2.83 0.35
C ALA A 64 7.02 -2.70 0.45
N ALA A 65 7.63 -1.82 -0.35
CA ALA A 65 9.06 -1.55 -0.27
C ALA A 65 9.44 -0.96 1.10
N ALA A 66 8.78 0.11 1.52
CA ALA A 66 9.06 0.77 2.80
C ALA A 66 8.89 -0.20 3.99
N LEU A 67 7.79 -0.94 4.02
CA LEU A 67 7.50 -1.88 5.10
C LEU A 67 8.45 -3.09 5.09
N SER A 68 8.93 -3.55 3.93
CA SER A 68 9.90 -4.65 3.86
C SER A 68 11.22 -4.29 4.54
N LEU A 69 11.71 -3.05 4.35
CA LEU A 69 12.89 -2.55 5.04
C LEU A 69 12.58 -2.27 6.52
N ALA A 70 11.37 -1.82 6.86
CA ALA A 70 10.97 -1.61 8.25
C ALA A 70 11.00 -2.92 9.05
N VAL A 71 10.52 -4.02 8.45
CA VAL A 71 10.60 -5.36 9.03
C VAL A 71 12.05 -5.84 9.15
N GLU A 72 12.89 -5.59 8.15
CA GLU A 72 14.31 -5.93 8.20
C GLU A 72 15.00 -5.27 9.39
N VAL A 73 14.90 -3.94 9.52
CA VAL A 73 15.61 -3.19 10.56
C VAL A 73 15.00 -3.37 11.94
N PHE A 74 13.71 -3.70 12.05
CA PHE A 74 13.08 -4.06 13.32
C PHE A 74 13.67 -5.37 13.88
N ASN A 75 13.90 -6.37 13.02
CA ASN A 75 14.41 -7.69 13.42
C ASN A 75 15.95 -7.77 13.43
N LEU A 76 16.64 -6.72 12.98
CA LEU A 76 18.10 -6.67 12.91
C LEU A 76 18.71 -6.45 14.30
N ASP A 77 19.62 -7.33 14.70
CA ASP A 77 20.49 -7.05 15.84
C ASP A 77 21.57 -6.04 15.43
N PHE A 78 21.33 -4.77 15.78
CA PHE A 78 22.16 -3.65 15.36
C PHE A 78 22.78 -2.91 16.55
N ASN A 79 24.10 -2.70 16.46
CA ASN A 79 24.91 -1.96 17.44
C ASN A 79 25.83 -0.93 16.73
N GLY A 80 25.27 -0.19 15.78
CA GLY A 80 25.97 0.88 15.06
C GLY A 80 25.48 2.28 15.44
N SER A 81 26.21 3.29 14.95
CA SER A 81 25.86 4.70 15.14
C SER A 81 24.66 5.13 14.28
N ALA A 82 24.15 6.34 14.53
CA ALA A 82 23.16 6.98 13.67
C ALA A 82 23.62 7.08 12.21
N THR A 83 24.91 7.36 11.96
CA THR A 83 25.47 7.43 10.60
C THR A 83 25.46 6.07 9.91
N ASP A 84 25.80 5.01 10.65
CA ASP A 84 25.76 3.63 10.12
C ASP A 84 24.32 3.23 9.75
N ALA A 85 23.35 3.57 10.60
CA ALA A 85 21.93 3.31 10.36
C ALA A 85 21.42 4.05 9.12
N VAL A 86 21.75 5.34 8.96
CA VAL A 86 21.40 6.12 7.77
C VAL A 86 22.01 5.51 6.50
N SER A 87 23.29 5.16 6.53
CA SER A 87 23.97 4.55 5.39
C SER A 87 23.31 3.24 4.96
N LEU A 88 22.96 2.39 5.92
CA LEU A 88 22.23 1.14 5.67
C LEU A 88 20.88 1.40 5.02
N LEU A 89 20.05 2.27 5.62
CA LEU A 89 18.71 2.58 5.14
C LEU A 89 18.75 3.21 3.74
N GLN A 90 19.64 4.16 3.49
CA GLN A 90 19.79 4.79 2.17
C GLN A 90 20.13 3.76 1.08
N LYS A 91 21.11 2.89 1.35
CA LYS A 91 21.52 1.83 0.42
C LYS A 91 20.38 0.85 0.12
N LYS A 92 19.61 0.46 1.14
CA LYS A 92 18.47 -0.45 0.98
C LYS A 92 17.30 0.20 0.25
N LEU A 93 17.01 1.48 0.50
CA LEU A 93 16.01 2.23 -0.25
C LEU A 93 16.39 2.35 -1.74
N GLU A 94 17.66 2.63 -2.03
CA GLU A 94 18.17 2.66 -3.42
C GLU A 94 18.04 1.31 -4.10
N TYR A 95 18.41 0.24 -3.40
CA TYR A 95 18.21 -1.12 -3.88
C TYR A 95 16.74 -1.40 -4.18
N LEU A 96 15.82 -1.10 -3.26
CA LEU A 96 14.37 -1.30 -3.45
C LEU A 96 13.83 -0.56 -4.69
N VAL A 97 14.26 0.67 -4.94
CA VAL A 97 13.88 1.45 -6.14
C VAL A 97 14.23 0.72 -7.44
N THR A 98 15.34 -0.05 -7.47
CA THR A 98 15.74 -0.81 -8.67
C THR A 98 14.79 -1.95 -9.05
N SER A 99 13.88 -2.36 -8.16
CA SER A 99 12.93 -3.46 -8.44
C SER A 99 12.02 -3.13 -9.62
N ARG A 100 11.56 -1.87 -9.72
CA ARG A 100 10.73 -1.33 -10.81
C ARG A 100 11.01 0.17 -11.00
N PRO A 101 12.09 0.56 -11.72
CA PRO A 101 12.56 1.95 -11.82
C PRO A 101 11.55 2.94 -12.42
N THR A 102 10.53 2.46 -13.13
CA THR A 102 9.46 3.27 -13.71
C THR A 102 8.33 3.60 -12.73
N ALA A 103 8.32 3.01 -11.53
CA ALA A 103 7.33 3.29 -10.49
C ALA A 103 7.71 4.56 -9.72
N VAL A 104 7.32 5.73 -10.23
CA VAL A 104 7.64 7.05 -9.66
C VAL A 104 7.26 7.13 -8.16
N ASN A 105 6.11 6.58 -7.75
CA ASN A 105 5.70 6.54 -6.35
C ASN A 105 6.74 5.89 -5.41
N LEU A 106 7.47 4.88 -5.88
CA LEU A 106 8.51 4.22 -5.10
C LEU A 106 9.73 5.13 -4.93
N SER A 107 10.16 5.80 -6.01
CA SER A 107 11.25 6.77 -5.97
C SER A 107 10.94 7.98 -5.08
N ASP A 108 9.70 8.49 -5.16
CA ASP A 108 9.24 9.61 -4.33
C ASP A 108 9.18 9.22 -2.85
N ALA A 109 8.64 8.04 -2.55
CA ALA A 109 8.61 7.50 -1.20
C ALA A 109 10.02 7.32 -0.61
N ALA A 110 10.93 6.73 -1.40
CA ALA A 110 12.32 6.57 -0.99
C ALA A 110 12.99 7.92 -0.70
N THR A 111 12.74 8.94 -1.52
CA THR A 111 13.28 10.29 -1.31
C THR A 111 12.79 10.89 0.00
N LYS A 112 11.48 10.85 0.27
CA LYS A 112 10.89 11.33 1.53
C LYS A 112 11.44 10.59 2.75
N LEU A 113 11.57 9.27 2.67
CA LEU A 113 12.12 8.47 3.77
C LEU A 113 13.61 8.77 4.01
N LYS A 114 14.39 9.07 2.97
CA LYS A 114 15.79 9.52 3.11
C LYS A 114 15.90 10.86 3.85
N GLU A 115 14.98 11.79 3.61
CA GLU A 115 14.92 13.06 4.36
C GLU A 115 14.59 12.82 5.84
N VAL A 116 13.58 11.97 6.12
CA VAL A 116 13.18 11.60 7.48
C VAL A 116 14.35 11.04 8.30
N ILE A 117 15.09 10.08 7.74
CA ILE A 117 16.21 9.44 8.46
C ILE A 117 17.40 10.38 8.63
N SER A 118 17.61 11.30 7.68
CA SER A 118 18.67 12.31 7.77
C SER A 118 18.37 13.31 8.89
N ASN A 119 17.11 13.73 9.01
CA ASN A 119 16.65 14.58 10.11
C ASN A 119 16.73 13.87 11.46
N ALA A 120 16.40 12.58 11.51
CA ALA A 120 16.53 11.78 12.73
C ALA A 120 17.98 11.68 13.21
N ALA A 121 18.93 11.45 12.30
CA ALA A 121 20.35 11.37 12.66
C ALA A 121 20.95 12.72 13.13
N ALA A 122 20.29 13.85 12.85
CA ALA A 122 20.69 15.15 13.39
C ALA A 122 20.34 15.33 14.88
N THR A 123 19.45 14.49 15.43
CA THR A 123 18.93 14.63 16.80
C THR A 123 19.38 13.52 17.75
N THR A 124 20.04 12.47 17.24
CA THR A 124 20.50 11.32 18.03
C THR A 124 21.80 10.73 17.46
N SER A 125 22.62 10.14 18.32
CA SER A 125 23.79 9.34 17.94
C SER A 125 23.51 7.84 17.89
N GLU A 126 22.37 7.37 18.43
CA GLU A 126 21.98 5.96 18.46
C GLU A 126 21.31 5.55 17.14
N GLY A 127 21.88 4.54 16.47
CA GLY A 127 21.30 4.04 15.22
C GLY A 127 19.94 3.37 15.37
N ARG A 128 19.66 2.75 16.53
CA ARG A 128 18.32 2.19 16.82
C ARG A 128 17.24 3.26 16.87
N SER A 129 17.55 4.47 17.34
CA SER A 129 16.60 5.58 17.29
C SER A 129 16.27 5.99 15.85
N VAL A 130 17.25 5.98 14.94
CA VAL A 130 17.03 6.24 13.51
C VAL A 130 16.13 5.17 12.88
N PHE A 131 16.35 3.89 13.22
CA PHE A 131 15.47 2.79 12.78
C PHE A 131 14.04 2.97 13.28
N GLN A 132 13.85 3.39 14.53
CA GLN A 132 12.53 3.63 15.09
C GLN A 132 11.78 4.71 14.28
N VAL A 133 12.43 5.84 14.00
CA VAL A 133 11.84 6.91 13.18
C VAL A 133 11.52 6.43 11.76
N TYR A 134 12.38 5.61 11.15
CA TYR A 134 12.11 5.02 9.83
C TYR A 134 10.87 4.11 9.85
N ILE A 135 10.77 3.22 10.84
CA ILE A 135 9.64 2.29 11.01
C ILE A 135 8.34 3.08 11.17
N ASP A 136 8.33 4.08 12.06
CA ASP A 136 7.16 4.93 12.30
C ASP A 136 6.73 5.65 11.02
N ALA A 137 7.67 6.19 10.24
CA ALA A 137 7.37 6.84 8.98
C ALA A 137 6.80 5.87 7.92
N ALA A 138 7.31 4.64 7.85
CA ALA A 138 6.79 3.62 6.93
C ALA A 138 5.38 3.16 7.34
N GLU A 139 5.08 3.07 8.63
CA GLU A 139 3.74 2.78 9.16
C GLU A 139 2.76 3.92 8.87
N VAL A 140 3.17 5.17 9.06
CA VAL A 140 2.36 6.35 8.70
C VAL A 140 2.02 6.36 7.21
N MET A 141 2.96 5.99 6.33
CA MET A 141 2.67 5.88 4.90
C MET A 141 1.55 4.88 4.57
N LEU A 142 1.47 3.76 5.31
CA LEU A 142 0.40 2.77 5.15
C LEU A 142 -0.95 3.38 5.54
N GLU A 143 -1.01 4.06 6.68
CA GLU A 143 -2.22 4.71 7.19
C GLU A 143 -2.70 5.85 6.28
N ASP A 144 -1.77 6.72 5.88
CA ASP A 144 -2.03 7.88 5.02
C ASP A 144 -2.55 7.46 3.64
N ASP A 145 -2.06 6.36 3.07
CA ASP A 145 -2.57 5.86 1.79
C ASP A 145 -4.01 5.36 1.93
N VAL A 146 -4.35 4.65 3.01
CA VAL A 146 -5.75 4.24 3.27
C VAL A 146 -6.65 5.46 3.45
N ALA A 147 -6.22 6.45 4.21
CA ALA A 147 -6.97 7.69 4.42
C ALA A 147 -7.18 8.45 3.10
N SER A 148 -6.11 8.61 2.32
CA SER A 148 -6.14 9.26 1.00
C SER A 148 -7.06 8.54 0.02
N ASN A 149 -7.02 7.22 -0.02
CA ASN A 149 -7.90 6.40 -0.87
C ASN A 149 -9.38 6.59 -0.51
N ARG A 150 -9.71 6.65 0.79
CA ARG A 150 -11.09 6.93 1.24
C ARG A 150 -11.51 8.35 0.87
N ALA A 151 -10.64 9.33 1.03
CA ALA A 151 -10.89 10.71 0.63
C ALA A 151 -11.15 10.83 -0.87
N ILE A 152 -10.29 10.22 -1.71
CA ILE A 152 -10.47 10.14 -3.17
C ILE A 152 -11.83 9.55 -3.51
N GLY A 153 -12.21 8.44 -2.85
CA GLY A 153 -13.51 7.81 -3.05
C GLY A 153 -14.69 8.75 -2.73
N SER A 154 -14.64 9.40 -1.58
CA SER A 154 -15.66 10.34 -1.11
C SER A 154 -15.80 11.55 -2.04
N TYR A 155 -14.70 12.25 -2.31
CA TYR A 155 -14.71 13.44 -3.18
C TYR A 155 -15.11 13.09 -4.61
N GLY A 156 -14.59 12.00 -5.16
CA GLY A 156 -14.93 11.55 -6.51
C GLY A 156 -16.41 11.19 -6.63
N ALA A 157 -16.98 10.48 -5.65
CA ALA A 157 -18.40 10.14 -5.65
C ALA A 157 -19.29 11.38 -5.51
N SER A 158 -18.89 12.36 -4.69
CA SER A 158 -19.61 13.63 -4.54
C SER A 158 -19.65 14.42 -5.84
N ILE A 159 -18.51 14.60 -6.51
CA ILE A 159 -18.44 15.34 -7.78
C ILE A 159 -19.28 14.66 -8.86
N ILE A 160 -19.18 13.33 -9.00
CA ILE A 160 -19.96 12.60 -9.99
C ILE A 160 -21.46 12.80 -9.77
N GLN A 161 -21.93 12.74 -8.52
CA GLN A 161 -23.34 12.94 -8.19
C GLN A 161 -23.81 14.39 -8.44
N GLN A 162 -22.97 15.39 -8.18
CA GLN A 162 -23.29 16.79 -8.46
C GLN A 162 -23.39 17.09 -9.96
N GLN A 163 -22.61 16.39 -10.78
CA GLN A 163 -22.53 16.60 -12.23
C GLN A 163 -23.55 15.77 -13.02
N THR A 164 -24.44 15.03 -12.35
CA THR A 164 -25.40 14.15 -13.00
C THR A 164 -26.80 14.26 -12.38
N GLU A 165 -27.81 14.38 -13.22
CA GLU A 165 -29.21 14.36 -12.80
C GLU A 165 -29.74 12.93 -12.57
N LYS A 166 -28.90 11.91 -12.79
CA LYS A 166 -29.30 10.51 -12.69
C LYS A 166 -29.33 10.04 -11.24
N GLN A 167 -30.46 9.47 -10.82
CA GLN A 167 -30.57 8.82 -9.50
C GLN A 167 -29.70 7.56 -9.36
N LYS A 168 -29.38 6.90 -10.48
CA LYS A 168 -28.57 5.67 -10.52
C LYS A 168 -27.54 5.74 -11.65
N LEU A 169 -26.30 5.34 -11.35
CA LEU A 169 -25.14 5.54 -12.20
C LEU A 169 -24.51 4.22 -12.65
N SER A 170 -24.14 4.13 -13.92
CA SER A 170 -23.29 3.05 -14.43
C SER A 170 -21.90 3.61 -14.69
N VAL A 171 -20.88 2.99 -14.10
CA VAL A 171 -19.48 3.44 -14.22
C VAL A 171 -18.69 2.39 -14.99
N LEU A 172 -17.82 2.82 -15.89
CA LEU A 172 -16.81 1.97 -16.53
C LEU A 172 -15.45 2.26 -15.90
N THR A 173 -14.70 1.22 -15.56
CA THR A 173 -13.33 1.31 -15.04
C THR A 173 -12.38 0.44 -15.87
N HIS A 174 -11.08 0.73 -15.75
CA HIS A 174 -10.02 0.08 -16.48
C HIS A 174 -8.90 -0.31 -15.51
N CYS A 175 -8.28 -1.47 -15.73
CA CYS A 175 -7.30 -2.08 -14.83
C CYS A 175 -7.88 -2.38 -13.43
N ASN A 176 -7.00 -2.64 -12.48
CA ASN A 176 -7.32 -2.79 -11.07
C ASN A 176 -6.78 -1.59 -10.29
N THR A 177 -7.70 -0.84 -9.67
CA THR A 177 -7.42 0.33 -8.83
C THR A 177 -8.08 0.20 -7.45
N GLY A 178 -8.36 -1.04 -7.04
CA GLY A 178 -8.97 -1.39 -5.76
C GLY A 178 -7.99 -1.51 -4.61
N SER A 179 -8.45 -2.16 -3.53
CA SER A 179 -7.61 -2.52 -2.39
C SER A 179 -6.44 -3.45 -2.73
N LEU A 180 -6.45 -4.07 -3.91
CA LEU A 180 -5.33 -4.87 -4.41
C LEU A 180 -4.22 -4.01 -5.03
N ALA A 181 -4.47 -2.74 -5.37
CA ALA A 181 -3.49 -1.86 -5.99
C ALA A 181 -2.95 -0.78 -5.03
N THR A 182 -3.47 -0.71 -3.81
CA THR A 182 -3.14 0.30 -2.80
C THR A 182 -3.02 -0.35 -1.41
N ALA A 183 -2.75 0.42 -0.36
CA ALA A 183 -2.80 -0.08 1.03
C ALA A 183 -4.18 -0.62 1.42
N GLY A 184 -5.22 -0.13 0.77
CA GLY A 184 -6.59 -0.48 1.05
C GLY A 184 -7.56 0.49 0.39
N TYR A 185 -8.83 0.10 0.29
CA TYR A 185 -9.93 0.85 -0.32
C TYR A 185 -9.81 1.15 -1.83
N GLY A 186 -8.65 1.59 -2.34
CA GLY A 186 -8.41 1.88 -3.75
C GLY A 186 -8.74 3.31 -4.16
N THR A 187 -8.36 3.68 -5.38
CA THR A 187 -8.53 5.01 -5.96
C THR A 187 -9.81 5.08 -6.82
N ALA A 188 -9.74 4.77 -8.11
CA ALA A 188 -10.91 4.80 -8.99
C ALA A 188 -11.96 3.75 -8.59
N LEU A 189 -11.54 2.53 -8.20
CA LEU A 189 -12.45 1.57 -7.60
C LEU A 189 -12.93 2.00 -6.19
N GLY A 190 -12.16 2.84 -5.49
CA GLY A 190 -12.59 3.49 -4.25
C GLY A 190 -13.76 4.46 -4.47
N VAL A 191 -13.77 5.20 -5.58
CA VAL A 191 -14.91 6.02 -6.02
C VAL A 191 -16.13 5.14 -6.30
N ILE A 192 -15.94 4.02 -7.00
CA ILE A 192 -17.03 3.05 -7.27
C ILE A 192 -17.58 2.47 -5.96
N ARG A 193 -16.72 2.14 -4.99
CA ARG A 193 -17.11 1.69 -3.64
C ARG A 193 -17.91 2.75 -2.89
N ALA A 194 -17.53 4.03 -2.99
CA ALA A 194 -18.27 5.13 -2.39
C ALA A 194 -19.66 5.31 -3.04
N LEU A 195 -19.75 5.27 -4.38
CA LEU A 195 -21.03 5.31 -5.10
C LEU A 195 -21.94 4.12 -4.76
N HIS A 196 -21.36 2.94 -4.57
CA HIS A 196 -22.10 1.76 -4.11
C HIS A 196 -22.63 1.93 -2.69
N SER A 197 -21.79 2.42 -1.77
CA SER A 197 -22.16 2.63 -0.36
C SER A 197 -23.24 3.71 -0.21
N ALA A 198 -23.23 4.74 -1.06
CA ALA A 198 -24.29 5.75 -1.15
C ALA A 198 -25.57 5.23 -1.83
N GLY A 199 -25.59 3.97 -2.29
CA GLY A 199 -26.75 3.38 -2.95
C GLY A 199 -27.05 3.96 -4.33
N VAL A 200 -26.15 4.71 -4.96
CA VAL A 200 -26.38 5.34 -6.28
C VAL A 200 -25.76 4.56 -7.44
N LEU A 201 -24.90 3.58 -7.17
CA LEU A 201 -24.33 2.73 -8.22
C LEU A 201 -25.37 1.73 -8.76
N LYS A 202 -25.68 1.82 -10.05
CA LYS A 202 -26.46 0.82 -10.81
C LYS A 202 -25.60 -0.38 -11.21
N ARG A 203 -24.41 -0.11 -11.76
CA ARG A 203 -23.50 -1.13 -12.30
C ARG A 203 -22.09 -0.58 -12.44
N ALA A 204 -21.10 -1.41 -12.14
CA ALA A 204 -19.72 -1.19 -12.55
C ALA A 204 -19.39 -2.14 -13.72
N TYR A 205 -18.86 -1.58 -14.80
CA TYR A 205 -18.25 -2.33 -15.90
C TYR A 205 -16.73 -2.27 -15.73
N CYS A 206 -16.06 -3.42 -15.75
CA CYS A 206 -14.60 -3.50 -15.74
C CYS A 206 -14.14 -4.13 -17.06
N THR A 207 -13.13 -3.53 -17.67
CA THR A 207 -12.47 -4.12 -18.85
C THR A 207 -11.53 -5.24 -18.44
N GLU A 208 -11.28 -6.19 -19.34
CA GLU A 208 -10.33 -7.29 -19.11
C GLU A 208 -8.91 -6.81 -18.79
N THR A 209 -8.44 -5.74 -19.46
CA THR A 209 -7.11 -5.14 -19.23
C THR A 209 -5.93 -6.05 -19.62
N ARG A 210 -5.99 -6.63 -20.83
CA ARG A 210 -4.88 -7.39 -21.43
C ARG A 210 -3.58 -6.57 -21.47
N PRO A 211 -2.40 -7.22 -21.38
CA PRO A 211 -2.18 -8.67 -21.35
C PRO A 211 -2.01 -9.29 -19.95
N PHE A 212 -1.99 -8.48 -18.87
CA PHE A 212 -1.47 -8.89 -17.56
C PHE A 212 -2.52 -9.40 -16.55
N ASN A 213 -3.79 -9.53 -16.97
CA ASN A 213 -4.96 -9.92 -16.18
C ASN A 213 -4.63 -10.58 -14.83
#